data_AF-A0A382RJY5-F1
#
_entry.id   AF-A0A382RJY5-F1
#
_cell.length_a   1.000
_cell.length_b   1.000
_cell.length_c   1.000
_cell.angle_alpha   90.00
_cell.angle_beta   90.00
_cell.angle_gamma   90.00
#
_symmetry.space_group_name_H-M   'P 1'
#
loop_
_entity.id
_entity.type
_entity.pdbx_description
1 polymer ?
#
loop_
_entity_poly.entity_id
_entity_poly.type
_entity_poly.pdbx_seq_one_letter_code
_entity_poly.pdbx_strand_id
1 'polypeptide(L)'
;MSDVRRVLEEALRERILILDGAMGTMIQRQKLDESGFRGTRFSNHGQDLQGDNDLLVLTQPQIIEQIHSQYLEAGADIIETNTFNGTAIAQADYALEAIVYEL
;
A
#
# COMPACT_ATOMS: atom_id res chain seq x y z
N MET A 1 8.71 16.23 22.04
CA MET A 1 8.83 15.50 20.76
C MET A 1 8.17 14.15 20.96
N SER A 2 7.40 13.64 19.98
CA SER A 2 6.74 12.34 20.13
C SER A 2 7.79 11.25 20.37
N ASP A 3 7.44 10.25 21.16
CA ASP A 3 8.34 9.16 21.53
C ASP A 3 8.93 8.46 20.28
N VAL A 4 8.10 8.28 19.26
CA VAL A 4 8.49 7.68 17.96
C VAL A 4 9.59 8.47 17.25
N ARG A 5 9.50 9.81 17.22
CA ARG A 5 10.50 10.64 16.53
C ARG A 5 11.87 10.49 17.19
N ARG A 6 11.90 10.45 18.52
CA ARG A 6 13.14 10.27 19.29
C ARG A 6 13.76 8.90 18.99
N VAL A 7 12.95 7.83 19.03
CA VAL A 7 13.42 6.47 18.69
C VAL A 7 14.02 6.42 17.29
N LEU A 8 13.38 7.06 16.30
CA LEU A 8 13.89 7.12 14.94
C LEU A 8 15.21 7.91 14.83
N GLU A 9 15.29 9.08 15.47
CA GLU A 9 16.51 9.91 15.49
C GLU A 9 17.67 9.20 16.22
N GLU A 10 17.40 8.44 17.27
CA GLU A 10 18.39 7.61 17.97
C GLU A 10 18.90 6.49 17.05
N ALA A 11 18.00 5.72 16.43
CA ALA A 11 18.37 4.63 15.52
C ALA A 11 19.20 5.14 14.32
N LEU A 12 18.83 6.29 13.73
CA LEU A 12 19.56 6.92 12.62
C LEU A 12 20.97 7.40 13.00
N ARG A 13 21.24 7.68 14.29
CA ARG A 13 22.59 8.02 14.77
C ARG A 13 23.49 6.80 14.93
N GLU A 14 22.89 5.64 15.22
CA GLU A 14 23.62 4.41 15.49
C GLU A 14 23.95 3.63 14.21
N ARG A 15 23.06 3.67 13.21
CA ARG A 15 23.24 2.93 11.95
C ARG A 15 22.42 3.53 10.79
N ILE A 16 22.76 3.12 9.58
CA ILE A 16 21.94 3.38 8.39
C ILE A 16 20.66 2.53 8.50
N LEU A 17 19.50 3.17 8.31
CA LEU A 17 18.22 2.49 8.19
C LEU A 17 17.87 2.27 6.71
N ILE A 18 17.29 1.11 6.42
CA ILE A 18 16.89 0.70 5.07
C ILE A 18 15.37 0.88 4.91
N LEU A 19 14.97 1.65 3.89
CA LEU A 19 13.58 1.73 3.44
C LEU A 19 13.26 0.56 2.52
N ASP A 20 12.00 0.13 2.48
CA ASP A 20 11.55 -0.93 1.60
C ASP A 20 11.62 -0.55 0.11
N GLY A 21 11.33 -1.55 -0.73
CA GLY A 21 11.37 -1.39 -2.17
C GLY A 21 10.00 -1.07 -2.79
N ALA A 22 9.97 -1.07 -4.12
CA ALA A 22 8.77 -0.71 -4.87
C ALA A 22 7.58 -1.68 -4.68
N MET A 23 6.55 -1.24 -3.95
CA MET A 23 5.25 -1.91 -3.79
C MET A 23 4.60 -2.28 -5.13
N GLY A 24 4.49 -1.32 -6.06
CA GLY A 24 3.84 -1.54 -7.36
C GLY A 24 4.49 -2.67 -8.18
N THR A 25 5.82 -2.78 -8.17
CA THR A 25 6.53 -3.87 -8.87
C THR A 25 6.21 -5.24 -8.25
N MET A 26 6.03 -5.30 -6.94
CA MET A 26 5.66 -6.54 -6.23
C MET A 26 4.21 -6.92 -6.50
N ILE A 27 3.29 -5.96 -6.55
CA ILE A 27 1.88 -6.18 -6.94
C ILE A 27 1.78 -6.68 -8.38
N GLN A 28 2.53 -6.08 -9.32
CA GLN A 28 2.52 -6.50 -10.74
C GLN A 28 2.88 -7.99 -10.92
N ARG A 29 3.71 -8.56 -10.04
CA ARG A 29 4.06 -10.00 -10.07
C ARG A 29 2.89 -10.91 -9.71
N GLN A 30 1.90 -10.42 -8.99
CA GLN A 30 0.70 -11.16 -8.61
C GLN A 30 -0.28 -11.33 -9.79
N LYS A 31 -0.13 -10.54 -10.86
CA LYS A 31 -0.95 -10.62 -12.09
C LYS A 31 -2.46 -10.60 -11.81
N LEU A 32 -2.89 -9.75 -10.89
CA LEU A 32 -4.30 -9.56 -10.58
C LEU A 32 -5.04 -9.04 -11.81
N ASP A 33 -6.19 -9.64 -12.08
CA ASP A 33 -7.16 -9.14 -13.03
C ASP A 33 -8.14 -8.17 -12.36
N GLU A 34 -9.06 -7.63 -13.15
CA GLU A 34 -10.10 -6.71 -12.70
C GLU A 34 -10.92 -7.26 -11.52
N SER A 35 -11.22 -8.56 -11.52
CA SER A 35 -11.95 -9.20 -10.42
C SER A 35 -11.13 -9.24 -9.13
N GLY A 36 -9.81 -9.47 -9.27
CA GLY A 36 -8.86 -9.40 -8.18
C GLY A 36 -8.79 -8.01 -7.54
N PHE A 37 -8.76 -6.94 -8.34
CA PHE A 37 -8.77 -5.57 -7.82
C PHE A 37 -10.08 -5.20 -7.13
N ARG A 38 -11.23 -5.56 -7.70
CA ARG A 38 -12.55 -5.27 -7.12
C ARG A 38 -12.81 -5.98 -5.80
N GLY A 39 -12.34 -7.22 -5.67
CA GLY A 39 -12.74 -8.11 -4.59
C GLY A 39 -14.27 -8.21 -4.46
N THR A 40 -14.74 -8.54 -3.26
CA THR A 40 -16.18 -8.69 -3.01
C THR A 40 -16.90 -7.34 -2.93
N ARG A 41 -16.28 -6.35 -2.25
CA ARG A 41 -16.89 -5.05 -1.93
C ARG A 41 -17.23 -4.23 -3.17
N PHE A 42 -16.40 -4.30 -4.22
CA PHE A 42 -16.55 -3.48 -5.44
C PHE A 42 -16.90 -4.30 -6.68
N SER A 43 -17.44 -5.50 -6.48
CA SER A 43 -17.84 -6.43 -7.55
C SER A 43 -18.79 -5.80 -8.59
N ASN A 44 -19.67 -4.89 -8.16
CA ASN A 44 -20.63 -4.18 -9.02
C ASN A 44 -20.23 -2.71 -9.32
N HIS A 45 -18.98 -2.33 -9.08
CA HIS A 45 -18.52 -0.94 -9.32
C HIS A 45 -18.60 -0.55 -10.79
N GLY A 46 -18.95 0.69 -11.09
CA GLY A 46 -19.26 1.12 -12.47
C GLY A 46 -18.05 1.41 -13.37
N GLN A 47 -16.85 1.45 -12.80
CA GLN A 47 -15.59 1.74 -13.51
C GLN A 47 -14.57 0.64 -13.25
N ASP A 48 -13.59 0.51 -14.15
CA ASP A 48 -12.47 -0.43 -13.99
C ASP A 48 -11.59 0.01 -12.82
N LEU A 49 -11.20 -0.94 -11.96
CA LEU A 49 -10.37 -0.70 -10.77
C LEU A 49 -8.96 -1.28 -10.91
N GLN A 50 -8.67 -2.01 -12.00
CA GLN A 50 -7.34 -2.52 -12.26
C GLN A 50 -6.31 -1.38 -12.33
N GLY A 51 -5.25 -1.52 -11.54
CA GLY A 51 -4.18 -0.52 -11.43
C GLY A 51 -4.30 0.40 -10.21
N ASP A 52 -5.45 0.44 -9.54
CA ASP A 52 -5.58 1.11 -8.24
C ASP A 52 -4.96 0.24 -7.14
N ASN A 53 -3.64 0.32 -7.00
CA ASN A 53 -2.90 -0.51 -6.04
C ASN A 53 -3.31 -0.22 -4.60
N ASP A 54 -3.65 1.02 -4.28
CA ASP A 54 -4.07 1.47 -2.96
C ASP A 54 -5.31 0.71 -2.50
N LEU A 55 -6.28 0.47 -3.40
CA LEU A 55 -7.49 -0.31 -3.12
C LEU A 55 -7.22 -1.71 -2.57
N LEU A 56 -6.07 -2.32 -2.92
CA LEU A 56 -5.72 -3.67 -2.49
C LEU A 56 -5.54 -3.78 -0.97
N VAL A 57 -5.38 -2.68 -0.22
CA VAL A 57 -5.43 -2.72 1.25
C VAL A 57 -6.80 -3.16 1.77
N LEU A 58 -7.87 -2.91 1.01
CA LEU A 58 -9.24 -3.30 1.34
C LEU A 58 -9.66 -4.60 0.67
N THR A 59 -9.25 -4.82 -0.59
CA THR A 59 -9.75 -5.94 -1.39
C THR A 59 -8.85 -7.17 -1.37
N GLN A 60 -7.55 -7.00 -1.15
CA GLN A 60 -6.55 -8.07 -1.09
C GLN A 60 -5.51 -7.84 0.04
N PRO A 61 -5.95 -7.62 1.31
CA PRO A 61 -5.06 -7.24 2.39
C PRO A 61 -3.93 -8.25 2.63
N GLN A 62 -4.18 -9.54 2.38
CA GLN A 62 -3.18 -10.60 2.55
C GLN A 62 -2.01 -10.44 1.57
N ILE A 63 -2.26 -9.96 0.35
CA ILE A 63 -1.20 -9.71 -0.64
C ILE A 63 -0.31 -8.56 -0.17
N ILE A 64 -0.91 -7.47 0.33
CA ILE A 64 -0.16 -6.31 0.83
C ILE A 64 0.67 -6.69 2.07
N GLU A 65 0.07 -7.41 3.02
CA GLU A 65 0.77 -7.94 4.19
C GLU A 65 1.95 -8.83 3.81
N GLN A 66 1.76 -9.72 2.83
CA GLN A 66 2.82 -10.60 2.36
C GLN A 66 3.97 -9.83 1.69
N ILE A 67 3.69 -8.75 0.95
CA ILE A 67 4.72 -7.92 0.32
C ILE A 67 5.53 -7.16 1.38
N HIS A 68 4.88 -6.54 2.36
CA HIS A 68 5.60 -5.90 3.47
C HIS A 68 6.44 -6.90 4.25
N SER A 69 5.90 -8.10 4.52
CA SER A 69 6.63 -9.18 5.19
C SER A 69 7.90 -9.55 4.43
N GLN A 70 7.84 -9.67 3.10
CA GLN A 70 9.02 -9.96 2.28
C GLN A 70 10.09 -8.86 2.37
N TYR A 71 9.71 -7.59 2.45
CA TYR A 71 10.68 -6.50 2.64
C TYR A 71 11.30 -6.51 4.04
N LEU A 72 10.51 -6.76 5.07
CA LEU A 72 11.00 -6.91 6.44
C LEU A 72 11.96 -8.10 6.57
N GLU A 73 11.60 -9.24 5.99
CA GLU A 73 12.46 -10.44 5.93
C GLU A 73 13.76 -10.19 5.16
N ALA A 74 13.73 -9.34 4.14
CA ALA A 74 14.91 -8.92 3.39
C ALA A 74 15.80 -7.90 4.15
N GLY A 75 15.36 -7.41 5.31
CA GLY A 75 16.12 -6.50 6.17
C GLY A 75 15.73 -5.02 6.05
N ALA A 76 14.56 -4.69 5.51
CA ALA A 76 14.02 -3.34 5.61
C ALA A 76 13.74 -2.97 7.08
N ASP A 77 14.14 -1.77 7.48
CA ASP A 77 13.87 -1.21 8.81
C ASP A 77 12.58 -0.39 8.83
N ILE A 78 12.23 0.18 7.67
CA ILE A 78 11.09 1.07 7.47
C ILE A 78 10.33 0.54 6.25
N ILE A 79 9.01 0.49 6.38
CA ILE A 79 8.10 0.19 5.28
C ILE A 79 7.22 1.41 5.00
N GLU A 80 6.92 1.63 3.73
CA GLU A 80 5.92 2.63 3.32
C GLU A 80 4.50 2.06 3.47
N THR A 81 3.51 2.92 3.68
CA THR A 81 2.11 2.52 3.55
C THR A 81 1.75 2.35 2.07
N ASN A 82 0.85 1.43 1.73
CA ASN A 82 0.32 1.30 0.37
C ASN A 82 -0.75 2.36 0.08
N THR A 83 -0.34 3.64 0.11
CA THR A 83 -1.26 4.80 0.05
C THR A 83 -0.75 5.92 -0.88
N PHE A 84 0.03 5.58 -1.91
CA PHE A 84 0.60 6.56 -2.84
C PHE A 84 -0.47 7.39 -3.57
N ASN A 85 -1.59 6.76 -3.96
CA ASN A 85 -2.75 7.36 -4.61
C ASN A 85 -3.96 7.51 -3.67
N GLY A 86 -3.77 7.38 -2.35
CA GLY A 86 -4.82 7.52 -1.32
C GLY A 86 -5.30 8.96 -1.12
N THR A 87 -5.67 9.64 -2.21
CA THR A 87 -6.18 11.02 -2.20
C THR A 87 -7.44 11.12 -3.06
N ALA A 88 -8.35 12.05 -2.73
CA ALA A 88 -9.57 12.24 -3.51
C ALA A 88 -9.32 12.61 -4.98
N ILE A 89 -8.18 13.24 -5.30
CA ILE A 89 -7.84 13.61 -6.67
C ILE A 89 -7.46 12.36 -7.48
N ALA A 90 -6.60 11.50 -6.94
CA ALA A 90 -6.19 10.28 -7.64
C ALA A 90 -7.31 9.23 -7.68
N GLN A 91 -8.09 9.10 -6.60
CA GLN A 91 -9.22 8.17 -6.54
C GLN A 91 -10.40 8.58 -7.43
N ALA A 92 -10.44 9.82 -7.94
CA ALA A 92 -11.45 10.25 -8.90
C ALA A 92 -11.33 9.53 -10.26
N ASP A 93 -10.12 9.08 -10.64
CA ASP A 93 -9.92 8.27 -11.85
C ASP A 93 -10.62 6.90 -11.78
N TYR A 94 -10.95 6.47 -10.55
CA TYR A 94 -11.62 5.21 -10.23
C TYR A 94 -13.04 5.39 -9.65
N ALA A 95 -13.53 6.62 -9.51
CA ALA A 95 -14.78 6.96 -8.81
C ALA A 95 -14.86 6.43 -7.36
N LEU A 96 -13.75 6.55 -6.61
CA LEU A 96 -13.57 6.05 -5.24
C LEU A 96 -13.24 7.16 -4.22
N GLU A 97 -13.52 8.42 -4.54
CA GLU A 97 -13.19 9.58 -3.69
C GLU A 97 -13.79 9.46 -2.27
N ALA A 98 -14.95 8.82 -2.16
CA ALA A 98 -15.68 8.65 -0.90
C ALA A 98 -14.98 7.70 0.10
N ILE A 99 -14.09 6.82 -0.36
CA ILE A 99 -13.41 5.83 0.49
C ILE A 99 -11.98 6.21 0.83
N VAL A 100 -11.48 7.38 0.41
CA VAL A 100 -10.08 7.81 0.60
C VAL A 100 -9.62 7.75 2.05
N TYR A 101 -10.50 8.02 3.01
CA TYR A 101 -10.15 7.93 4.43
C TYR A 101 -10.02 6.49 4.94
N GLU A 102 -10.64 5.53 4.25
CA GLU A 102 -10.52 4.09 4.54
C GLU A 102 -9.28 3.45 3.91
N LEU A 103 -8.69 4.09 2.90
CA LEU A 103 -7.43 3.69 2.23
C LEU A 103 -6.21 4.13 3.06
#